data_AF-G3M0P4-F1
#
_entry.id   AF-G3M0P4-F1
#
_cell.length_a   1.000
_cell.length_b   1.000
_cell.length_c   1.000
_cell.angle_alpha   90.00
_cell.angle_beta   90.00
_cell.angle_gamma   90.00
#
_symmetry.space_group_name_H-M   'P 1'
#
loop_
_entity.id
_entity.type
_entity.pdbx_description
1 polymer ?
#
loop_
_entity_poly.entity_id
_entity_poly.type
_entity_poly.pdbx_seq_one_letter_code
_entity_poly.pdbx_strand_id
1 'polypeptide(L)'
;VTLCHHLDVPWYMGMIWQWTRAKHRARTRRLRPEDLVGVEFHAFVSYSQHDADWVHNILLPNLEGPAGGLRICQHQKNFVPGKTIIENIMSC
;
A
#
# COMPACT_ATOMS: atom_id res chain seq x y z
N VAL A 1 19.17 5.21 -44.57
CA VAL A 1 18.61 4.46 -43.42
C VAL A 1 18.89 5.14 -42.07
N THR A 2 20.01 5.86 -41.91
CA THR A 2 20.37 6.62 -40.71
C THR A 2 19.49 7.84 -40.40
N LEU A 3 18.88 8.47 -41.42
CA LEU A 3 18.07 9.67 -41.23
C LEU A 3 16.73 9.40 -40.53
N CYS A 4 16.09 8.24 -40.77
CA CYS A 4 14.84 7.85 -40.10
C CYS A 4 15.04 7.68 -38.59
N HIS A 5 16.14 7.05 -38.16
CA HIS A 5 16.43 6.88 -36.74
C HIS A 5 16.57 8.23 -36.00
N HIS A 6 17.20 9.23 -36.62
CA HIS A 6 17.35 10.56 -36.02
C HIS A 6 16.04 11.35 -35.93
N LEU A 7 15.11 11.15 -36.86
CA LEU A 7 13.78 11.77 -36.85
C LEU A 7 12.83 11.12 -35.83
N ASP A 8 13.07 9.85 -35.48
CA ASP A 8 12.26 9.14 -34.49
C ASP A 8 12.77 9.32 -33.04
N VAL A 9 14.04 9.66 -32.83
CA VAL A 9 14.58 9.91 -31.46
C VAL A 9 13.76 10.94 -30.69
N PRO A 10 13.36 12.11 -31.24
CA PRO A 10 12.54 13.08 -30.54
C PRO A 10 11.20 12.49 -30.06
N TRP A 11 10.58 11.63 -30.87
CA TRP A 11 9.32 10.98 -30.53
C TRP A 11 9.50 9.98 -29.38
N TYR A 12 10.52 9.12 -29.48
CA TYR A 12 10.85 8.17 -28.41
C TYR A 12 11.23 8.86 -27.10
N MET A 13 12.01 9.94 -27.15
CA MET A 13 12.37 10.73 -25.97
C MET A 13 11.13 11.36 -25.31
N GLY A 14 10.19 11.88 -26.10
CA GLY A 14 8.93 12.39 -25.61
C GLY A 14 8.08 11.31 -24.92
N MET A 15 7.99 10.12 -25.53
CA MET A 15 7.25 9.00 -24.96
C MET A 15 7.86 8.50 -23.65
N ILE A 16 9.20 8.36 -23.60
CA ILE A 16 9.94 8.00 -22.39
C ILE A 16 9.69 9.03 -21.29
N TRP A 17 9.74 10.33 -21.60
CA TRP A 17 9.46 11.39 -20.62
C TRP A 17 8.02 11.33 -20.07
N GLN A 18 7.02 11.09 -20.93
CA GLN A 18 5.65 10.93 -20.46
C GLN A 18 5.49 9.70 -19.57
N TRP A 19 6.15 8.59 -19.92
CA TRP A 19 6.08 7.34 -19.17
C TRP A 19 6.78 7.45 -17.81
N THR A 20 7.96 8.07 -17.77
CA THR A 20 8.67 8.35 -16.51
C THR A 20 7.89 9.33 -15.65
N ARG A 21 7.28 10.38 -16.23
CA ARG A 21 6.43 11.32 -15.52
C ARG A 21 5.16 10.67 -14.97
N ALA A 22 4.53 9.77 -15.72
CA ALA A 22 3.37 8.99 -15.27
C ALA A 22 3.74 8.04 -14.14
N LYS A 23 4.86 7.31 -14.29
CA LYS A 23 5.38 6.40 -13.25
C LYS A 23 5.81 7.15 -12.00
N HIS A 24 6.40 8.33 -12.16
CA HIS A 24 6.72 9.24 -11.06
C HIS A 24 5.44 9.74 -10.39
N ARG A 25 4.41 10.20 -11.12
CA ARG A 25 3.12 10.58 -10.52
C ARG A 25 2.43 9.43 -9.79
N ALA A 26 2.52 8.20 -10.29
CA ALA A 26 1.96 7.03 -9.63
C ALA A 26 2.71 6.70 -8.33
N ARG A 27 4.06 6.83 -8.32
CA ARG A 27 4.88 6.63 -7.10
C ARG A 27 4.77 7.79 -6.12
N THR A 28 4.66 9.00 -6.63
CA THR A 28 4.58 10.27 -5.89
C THR A 28 3.14 10.69 -5.65
N ARG A 29 2.16 9.80 -5.91
CA ARG A 29 0.86 9.82 -5.24
C ARG A 29 1.13 9.56 -3.75
N ARG A 30 1.70 10.56 -3.08
CA ARG A 30 1.61 10.69 -1.64
C ARG A 30 0.12 10.71 -1.37
N LEU A 31 -0.37 9.73 -0.61
CA LEU A 31 -1.68 9.81 0.02
C LEU A 31 -1.78 11.22 0.61
N ARG A 32 -2.82 11.97 0.23
CA ARG A 32 -2.90 13.35 0.72
C ARG A 32 -3.04 13.26 2.24
N PRO A 33 -2.46 14.16 3.03
CA PRO A 33 -2.61 14.13 4.49
C PRO A 33 -4.07 14.11 4.93
N GLU A 34 -4.97 14.72 4.14
CA GLU A 34 -6.43 14.66 4.29
C GLU A 34 -7.02 13.24 4.12
N ASP A 35 -6.45 12.40 3.26
CA ASP A 35 -6.86 10.99 3.08
C ASP A 35 -6.42 10.11 4.27
N LEU A 36 -5.47 10.61 5.08
CA LEU A 36 -4.94 9.93 6.27
C LEU A 36 -5.65 10.40 7.55
N VAL A 37 -6.53 11.41 7.48
CA VAL A 37 -7.31 11.88 8.62
C VAL A 37 -8.32 10.80 9.01
N GLY A 38 -8.09 10.15 10.16
CA GLY A 38 -8.91 9.05 10.66
C GLY A 38 -8.34 7.66 10.42
N VAL A 39 -7.20 7.54 9.71
CA VAL A 39 -6.49 6.26 9.54
C VAL A 39 -5.74 5.95 10.83
N GLU A 40 -6.28 5.01 11.60
CA GLU A 40 -5.76 4.64 12.91
C GLU A 40 -4.63 3.60 12.84
N PHE A 41 -4.57 2.85 11.75
CA PHE A 41 -3.66 1.72 11.54
C PHE A 41 -2.76 1.94 10.32
N HIS A 42 -1.55 1.41 10.36
CA HIS A 42 -0.57 1.52 9.28
C HIS A 42 -0.65 0.35 8.30
N ALA A 43 -1.13 -0.81 8.76
CA ALA A 43 -1.33 -1.99 7.94
C ALA A 43 -2.46 -2.85 8.49
N PHE A 44 -3.13 -3.56 7.58
CA PHE A 44 -4.12 -4.59 7.89
C PHE A 44 -3.49 -5.98 7.70
N VAL A 45 -3.61 -6.85 8.70
CA VAL A 45 -3.12 -8.23 8.63
C VAL A 45 -4.30 -9.19 8.53
N SER A 46 -4.41 -9.85 7.38
CA SER A 46 -5.32 -10.95 7.12
C SER A 46 -4.54 -12.26 7.18
N TYR A 47 -4.98 -13.20 8.02
CA TYR A 47 -4.31 -14.49 8.21
C TYR A 47 -5.32 -15.62 8.37
N SER A 48 -4.87 -16.84 8.09
CA SER A 48 -5.64 -18.06 8.35
C SER A 48 -5.61 -18.40 9.84
N GLN A 49 -6.68 -18.98 10.38
CA GLN A 49 -6.69 -19.47 11.77
C GLN A 49 -5.57 -20.49 12.05
N HIS A 50 -5.12 -21.22 11.03
CA HIS A 50 -4.02 -22.17 11.16
C HIS A 50 -2.68 -21.49 11.47
N ASP A 51 -2.51 -20.24 11.06
CA ASP A 51 -1.28 -19.46 11.26
C ASP A 51 -1.41 -18.48 12.45
N ALA A 52 -2.53 -18.52 13.18
CA ALA A 52 -2.83 -17.57 14.25
C ALA A 52 -1.73 -17.56 15.32
N ASP A 53 -1.23 -18.74 15.71
CA ASP A 53 -0.17 -18.86 16.71
C ASP A 53 1.12 -18.17 16.27
N TRP A 54 1.50 -18.31 15.00
CA TRP A 54 2.69 -17.65 14.47
C TRP A 54 2.48 -16.13 14.38
N VAL A 55 1.29 -15.69 13.93
CA VAL A 55 0.97 -14.27 13.80
C VAL A 55 1.00 -13.57 15.15
N HIS A 56 0.41 -14.16 16.19
CA HIS A 56 0.34 -13.56 17.52
C HIS A 56 1.67 -13.58 18.28
N ASN A 57 2.47 -14.64 18.11
CA ASN A 57 3.70 -14.79 18.88
C ASN A 57 4.94 -14.21 18.19
N ILE A 58 4.92 -14.08 16.85
CA ILE A 58 6.09 -13.64 16.08
C ILE A 58 5.76 -12.38 15.28
N LEU A 59 4.78 -12.42 14.39
CA LEU A 59 4.56 -11.31 13.46
C LEU A 59 4.16 -10.01 14.19
N LEU A 60 3.13 -10.07 15.03
CA LEU A 60 2.59 -8.90 15.72
C LEU A 60 3.59 -8.28 16.71
N PRO A 61 4.28 -9.06 17.58
CA PRO A 61 5.29 -8.49 18.47
C PRO A 61 6.46 -7.82 17.72
N ASN A 62 6.84 -8.32 16.54
CA ASN A 62 7.88 -7.68 15.74
C ASN A 62 7.41 -6.40 15.04
N LEU A 63 6.13 -6.31 14.68
CA LEU A 63 5.54 -5.13 14.01
C LEU A 63 5.08 -4.04 14.99
N GLU A 64 4.49 -4.41 16.12
CA GLU A 64 3.98 -3.49 17.14
C GLU A 64 5.00 -3.20 18.26
N GLY A 65 6.04 -4.03 18.38
CA GLY A 65 7.03 -3.94 19.44
C GLY A 65 7.93 -2.71 19.35
N PRO A 66 8.93 -2.59 20.26
CA PRO A 66 9.76 -1.40 20.42
C PRO A 66 10.54 -0.99 19.15
N ALA A 67 10.84 -1.96 18.28
CA ALA A 67 11.49 -1.73 17.00
C ALA A 67 10.52 -1.48 15.84
N GLY A 68 9.26 -1.91 16.00
CA GLY A 68 8.26 -1.94 14.93
C GLY A 68 7.40 -0.69 14.87
N GLY A 69 6.95 -0.15 16.02
CA GLY A 69 6.23 1.14 16.11
C GLY A 69 4.96 1.28 15.25
N LEU A 70 4.55 0.22 14.54
CA LEU A 70 3.41 0.22 13.63
C LEU A 70 2.16 -0.19 14.40
N ARG A 71 1.07 0.50 14.12
CA ARG A 71 -0.27 0.13 14.59
C ARG A 71 -0.90 -0.80 13.57
N ILE A 72 -1.20 -2.04 13.95
CA ILE A 72 -1.72 -3.05 13.02
C ILE A 72 -3.21 -3.30 13.29
N CYS A 73 -4.04 -3.25 12.25
CA CYS A 73 -5.43 -3.71 12.36
C CYS A 73 -5.50 -5.23 12.15
N GLN A 74 -6.18 -5.91 13.06
CA GLN A 74 -6.38 -7.35 13.03
C GLN A 74 -7.84 -7.68 12.73
N HIS A 75 -8.07 -8.56 11.75
CA HIS A 75 -9.41 -8.90 11.28
C HIS A 75 -10.32 -9.55 12.35
N GLN A 76 -9.75 -10.21 13.37
CA GLN A 76 -10.50 -10.88 14.44
C GLN A 76 -10.81 -9.98 15.63
N LYS A 77 -9.97 -8.98 15.91
CA LYS A 77 -10.05 -8.17 17.13
C LYS A 77 -10.85 -6.88 16.92
N ASN A 78 -10.82 -6.34 15.69
CA ASN A 78 -11.39 -5.03 15.36
C ASN A 78 -12.62 -5.14 14.45
N PHE A 79 -13.22 -6.34 14.37
CA PHE A 79 -14.43 -6.55 13.58
C PHE A 79 -15.66 -5.96 14.29
N VAL A 80 -16.34 -5.01 13.65
CA VAL A 80 -17.60 -4.45 14.17
C VAL A 80 -18.76 -5.30 13.65
N PRO A 81 -19.50 -6.01 14.53
CA PRO A 81 -20.65 -6.78 14.13
C PRO A 81 -21.75 -5.86 13.56
N GLY A 82 -22.38 -6.28 12.46
CA GLY A 82 -23.38 -5.47 11.74
C GLY A 82 -22.86 -4.70 10.52
N LYS A 83 -21.54 -4.69 10.28
CA LYS A 83 -20.92 -4.23 9.02
C LYS A 83 -20.44 -5.41 8.17
N THR A 84 -20.37 -5.21 6.86
CA THR A 84 -19.82 -6.23 5.96
C THR A 84 -18.32 -6.45 6.20
N ILE A 85 -17.79 -7.59 5.76
CA ILE A 85 -16.36 -7.90 5.88
C ILE A 85 -15.51 -6.88 5.13
N ILE A 86 -15.96 -6.45 3.94
CA ILE A 86 -15.24 -5.45 3.13
C ILE A 86 -15.24 -4.09 3.84
N GLU A 87 -16.36 -3.66 4.41
CA GLU A 87 -16.43 -2.40 5.17
C GLU A 87 -15.51 -2.41 6.39
N ASN A 88 -15.42 -3.53 7.11
CA ASN A 88 -14.50 -3.66 8.24
C ASN A 88 -13.03 -3.57 7.79
N ILE A 89 -12.69 -4.14 6.62
CA ILE A 89 -11.34 -4.04 6.03
C ILE A 89 -11.02 -2.60 5.59
N MET A 90 -12.00 -1.88 5.00
CA MET A 90 -11.83 -0.48 4.57
C MET A 90 -11.86 0.54 5.71
N SER A 91 -12.47 0.19 6.85
CA SER A 91 -12.47 1.04 8.04
C SER A 91 -11.23 0.89 8.89
N CYS A 92 -10.45 -0.16 8.64
CA CYS A 92 -9.03 -0.18 8.93
C CYS A 92 -8.27 0.48 7.76
#